data_AF-A0A952DC72-F1
#
_entry.id   AF-A0A952DC72-F1
#
_cell.length_a   1.000
_cell.length_b   1.000
_cell.length_c   1.000
_cell.angle_alpha   90.00
_cell.angle_beta   90.00
_cell.angle_gamma   90.00
#
_symmetry.space_group_name_H-M   'P 1'
#
loop_
_entity.id
_entity.type
_entity.pdbx_description
1 polymer ?
#
loop_
_entity_poly.entity_id
_entity_poly.type
_entity_poly.pdbx_seq_one_letter_code
_entity_poly.pdbx_strand_id
1 'polypeptide(L)'
;MTPPRVVAEPIGGGPLARAAVEGRTPQGWYAVRPKGAAAWRTHAEQVRDGANAEWLAALAPAFNASGAAARRLEAVAQGRGVVVTAGQQPGLFGGPGYTWLKALSARALADKIEQETGIPAAPVFWAATDDGDFVEASWTAVAFDEEVRRLRIERLGFDGQVMAAQPLGDVSRQFAELAAAAGSAPHLEILEHARRAYHPEATVGGAYVELLRALFEPMGIAVLDAWHPAVRDAARPTLVEALRRAAVVDEAVSLRSVAIERAGFRAQVARVPKLSLVFRVSGNGVKERIPIAQAGDVAVQPQLVLSANVLLRPVVERAILPTVGYFGGPGEISYFAQVGAVAEALGLPVPLVLPRWSATIVEPVIDRMLGRLGMTFDDIKPPHQAERRVGDRAMPPFIRDTLDALRRDVDAKLNALRDSAEGAAMVHASTLEGARHQLKFRIDRLERRYRTSVLKAETAAMRDLGSVRAALMPEGIRQERVLNPLPLVARHGETLLESLRAGAAAHAAQLIGGA
;
A
#
# COMPACT_ATOMS: atom_id res chain seq x y z
N MET A 1 -9.91 23.72 -16.50
CA MET A 1 -9.91 22.26 -16.75
C MET A 1 -10.75 21.60 -15.67
N THR A 2 -11.56 20.58 -15.99
CA THR A 2 -12.25 19.78 -14.97
C THR A 2 -11.21 19.11 -14.06
N PRO A 3 -11.33 19.17 -12.73
CA PRO A 3 -10.38 18.53 -11.83
C PRO A 3 -10.45 17.00 -11.93
N PRO A 4 -9.36 16.25 -11.65
CA PRO A 4 -9.44 14.82 -11.43
C PRO A 4 -10.39 14.48 -10.30
N ARG A 5 -11.12 13.38 -10.45
CA ARG A 5 -11.95 12.85 -9.37
C ARG A 5 -11.13 11.88 -8.53
N VAL A 6 -11.19 12.01 -7.21
CA VAL A 6 -10.60 11.05 -6.28
C VAL A 6 -11.68 10.16 -5.70
N VAL A 7 -11.56 8.85 -5.94
CA VAL A 7 -12.56 7.85 -5.53
C VAL A 7 -12.00 7.08 -4.35
N ALA A 8 -12.57 7.29 -3.17
CA ALA A 8 -12.21 6.51 -2.00
C ALA A 8 -12.63 5.04 -2.17
N GLU A 9 -11.79 4.13 -1.71
CA GLU A 9 -12.03 2.68 -1.78
C GLU A 9 -11.79 2.05 -0.40
N PRO A 10 -12.47 0.93 -0.07
CA PRO A 10 -12.09 0.15 1.10
C PRO A 10 -10.65 -0.34 0.94
N ILE A 11 -9.81 -0.24 1.98
CA ILE A 11 -8.36 -0.57 1.93
C ILE A 11 -8.04 -1.99 1.41
N GLY A 12 -9.02 -2.89 1.40
CA GLY A 12 -8.86 -4.27 0.93
C GLY A 12 -8.03 -5.11 1.90
N GLY A 13 -7.45 -6.20 1.41
CA GLY A 13 -6.58 -7.07 2.20
C GLY A 13 -7.07 -8.49 2.41
N GLY A 14 -6.18 -9.30 2.99
CA GLY A 14 -6.50 -10.67 3.40
C GLY A 14 -7.54 -10.72 4.53
N PRO A 15 -8.04 -11.92 4.87
CA PRO A 15 -9.03 -12.11 5.93
C PRO A 15 -8.64 -11.51 7.29
N LEU A 16 -7.36 -11.63 7.69
CA LEU A 16 -6.87 -11.10 8.96
C LEU A 16 -6.90 -9.57 9.01
N ALA A 17 -6.41 -8.89 7.97
CA ALA A 17 -6.46 -7.42 7.87
C ALA A 17 -7.89 -6.89 8.00
N ARG A 18 -8.85 -7.52 7.29
CA ARG A 18 -10.26 -7.15 7.36
C ARG A 18 -10.84 -7.36 8.75
N ALA A 19 -10.58 -8.51 9.37
CA ALA A 19 -11.02 -8.78 10.73
C ALA A 19 -10.45 -7.77 11.74
N ALA A 20 -9.18 -7.37 11.59
CA ALA A 20 -8.54 -6.38 12.46
C ALA A 20 -9.18 -4.98 12.31
N VAL A 21 -9.41 -4.53 11.08
CA VAL A 21 -10.08 -3.23 10.79
C VAL A 21 -11.50 -3.20 11.35
N GLU A 22 -12.21 -4.33 11.29
CA GLU A 22 -13.57 -4.49 11.78
C GLU A 22 -13.65 -4.77 13.28
N GLY A 23 -12.50 -4.91 13.98
CA GLY A 23 -12.46 -5.21 15.41
C GLY A 23 -12.96 -6.62 15.77
N ARG A 24 -12.87 -7.57 14.83
CA ARG A 24 -13.32 -8.98 14.97
C ARG A 24 -12.19 -9.95 15.29
N THR A 25 -10.99 -9.46 15.60
CA THR A 25 -9.86 -10.30 16.02
C THR A 25 -9.92 -10.59 17.53
N PRO A 26 -9.33 -11.70 17.99
CA PRO A 26 -9.26 -11.98 19.42
C PRO A 26 -8.58 -10.86 20.22
N GLN A 27 -9.00 -10.70 21.48
CA GLN A 27 -8.47 -9.67 22.37
C GLN A 27 -6.95 -9.81 22.56
N GLY A 28 -6.26 -8.66 22.66
CA GLY A 28 -4.80 -8.63 22.87
C GLY A 28 -3.97 -8.92 21.62
N TRP A 29 -4.57 -9.00 20.42
CA TRP A 29 -3.80 -9.07 19.17
C TRP A 29 -3.39 -7.70 18.65
N TYR A 30 -4.21 -6.70 18.94
CA TYR A 30 -4.05 -5.33 18.47
C TYR A 30 -4.33 -4.38 19.63
N ALA A 31 -3.68 -3.21 19.60
CA ALA A 31 -4.11 -2.10 20.44
C ALA A 31 -5.53 -1.67 20.04
N VAL A 32 -6.35 -1.35 21.04
CA VAL A 32 -7.74 -0.92 20.82
C VAL A 32 -7.74 0.51 20.28
N ARG A 33 -8.37 0.72 19.13
CA ARG A 33 -8.54 2.08 18.57
C ARG A 33 -9.48 2.90 19.46
N PRO A 34 -9.07 4.11 19.92
CA PRO A 34 -9.96 5.01 20.62
C PRO A 34 -11.19 5.40 19.77
N LYS A 35 -12.34 5.62 20.41
CA LYS A 35 -13.58 6.06 19.76
C LYS A 35 -14.08 7.36 20.38
N GLY A 36 -14.28 8.38 19.55
CA GLY A 36 -14.68 9.73 19.97
C GLY A 36 -13.51 10.58 20.47
N ALA A 37 -13.70 11.91 20.43
CA ALA A 37 -12.68 12.89 20.79
C ALA A 37 -12.12 12.70 22.21
N ALA A 38 -12.96 12.37 23.19
CA ALA A 38 -12.55 12.17 24.58
C ALA A 38 -11.58 10.97 24.72
N ALA A 39 -11.89 9.82 24.11
CA ALA A 39 -11.01 8.66 24.16
C ALA A 39 -9.69 8.91 23.41
N TRP A 40 -9.74 9.64 22.30
CA TRP A 40 -8.53 10.05 21.58
C TRP A 40 -7.67 11.01 22.41
N ARG A 41 -8.27 11.94 23.17
CA ARG A 41 -7.55 12.81 24.11
C ARG A 41 -6.85 11.98 25.18
N THR A 42 -7.56 11.07 25.87
CA THR A 42 -6.97 10.21 26.90
C THR A 42 -5.82 9.36 26.34
N HIS A 43 -5.99 8.77 25.15
CA HIS A 43 -4.94 8.00 24.50
C HIS A 43 -3.71 8.85 24.15
N ALA A 44 -3.93 10.06 23.61
CA ALA A 44 -2.85 10.99 23.32
C ALA A 44 -2.10 11.45 24.58
N GLU A 45 -2.81 11.69 25.68
CA GLU A 45 -2.24 12.01 27.00
C GLU A 45 -1.34 10.87 27.50
N GLN A 46 -1.83 9.62 27.48
CA GLN A 46 -1.03 8.44 27.83
C GLN A 46 0.22 8.30 26.94
N VAL A 47 0.08 8.59 25.65
CA VAL A 47 1.20 8.51 24.69
C VAL A 47 2.29 9.54 25.00
N ARG A 48 1.92 10.81 25.23
CA ARG A 48 2.89 11.87 25.53
C ARG A 48 3.53 11.75 26.91
N ASP A 49 2.80 11.19 27.89
CA ASP A 49 3.30 11.04 29.26
C ASP A 49 4.32 9.91 29.36
N GLY A 50 4.18 8.87 28.54
CA GLY A 50 5.14 7.76 28.44
C GLY A 50 6.30 7.99 27.47
N ALA A 51 6.36 9.13 26.76
CA ALA A 51 7.39 9.41 25.77
C ALA A 51 8.55 10.24 26.35
N ASN A 52 9.74 10.11 25.76
CA ASN A 52 10.87 10.99 26.08
C ASN A 52 10.55 12.42 25.64
N ALA A 53 10.59 13.39 26.56
CA ALA A 53 10.34 14.80 26.26
C ALA A 53 11.36 15.41 25.26
N GLU A 54 12.57 14.86 25.20
CA GLU A 54 13.66 15.32 24.32
C GLU A 54 13.74 14.55 22.99
N TRP A 55 12.69 13.80 22.63
CA TRP A 55 12.68 12.97 21.41
C TRP A 55 13.05 13.77 20.15
N LEU A 56 12.56 15.02 20.02
CA LEU A 56 12.84 15.85 18.85
C LEU A 56 14.31 16.30 18.84
N ALA A 57 14.88 16.65 19.98
CA ALA A 57 16.30 17.03 20.05
C ALA A 57 17.21 15.86 19.65
N ALA A 58 16.89 14.65 20.11
CA ALA A 58 17.63 13.44 19.75
C ALA A 58 17.51 13.10 18.25
N LEU A 59 16.34 13.35 17.64
CA LEU A 59 16.05 12.97 16.25
C LEU A 59 16.15 14.11 15.23
N ALA A 60 16.39 15.35 15.65
CA ALA A 60 16.40 16.53 14.78
C ALA A 60 17.33 16.38 13.56
N PRO A 61 18.55 15.80 13.68
CA PRO A 61 19.40 15.57 12.51
C PRO A 61 18.80 14.61 11.49
N ALA A 62 18.07 13.58 11.95
CA ALA A 62 17.42 12.60 11.08
C ALA A 62 16.18 13.16 10.37
N PHE A 63 15.49 14.11 11.00
CA PHE A 63 14.43 14.85 10.34
C PHE A 63 14.98 15.85 9.35
N ASN A 64 15.97 16.65 9.77
CA ASN A 64 16.45 17.83 9.03
C ASN A 64 15.30 18.64 8.43
N ALA A 65 14.21 18.78 9.21
CA ALA A 65 12.95 19.28 8.70
C ALA A 65 13.04 20.77 8.38
N SER A 66 12.31 21.21 7.36
CA SER A 66 12.21 22.60 6.98
C SER A 66 10.75 23.09 6.88
N GLY A 67 10.58 24.41 6.73
CA GLY A 67 9.30 25.02 6.37
C GLY A 67 8.15 24.67 7.32
N ALA A 68 7.03 24.21 6.75
CA ALA A 68 5.82 23.91 7.51
C ALA A 68 5.99 22.67 8.42
N ALA A 69 6.77 21.67 7.99
CA ALA A 69 7.03 20.49 8.80
C ALA A 69 7.86 20.82 10.06
N ALA A 70 8.91 21.61 9.93
CA ALA A 70 9.74 22.04 11.06
C ALA A 70 8.92 22.75 12.13
N ARG A 71 8.15 23.79 11.74
CA ARG A 71 7.29 24.54 12.67
C ARG A 71 6.31 23.64 13.41
N ARG A 72 5.79 22.61 12.73
CA ARG A 72 4.84 21.68 13.35
C ARG A 72 5.51 20.74 14.33
N LEU A 73 6.70 20.22 14.02
CA LEU A 73 7.47 19.41 14.96
C LEU A 73 7.86 20.23 16.19
N GLU A 74 8.29 21.47 16.02
CA GLU A 74 8.63 22.38 17.11
C GLU A 74 7.43 22.64 18.02
N ALA A 75 6.24 22.91 17.45
CA ALA A 75 5.01 23.08 18.21
C ALA A 75 4.64 21.82 19.02
N VAL A 76 4.83 20.63 18.44
CA VAL A 76 4.64 19.36 19.15
C VAL A 76 5.64 19.20 20.29
N ALA A 77 6.93 19.47 20.07
CA ALA A 77 7.92 19.35 21.13
C ALA A 77 7.67 20.33 22.28
N GLN A 78 7.39 21.61 21.97
CA GLN A 78 7.12 22.65 22.96
C GLN A 78 5.82 22.40 23.74
N GLY A 79 4.76 21.97 23.05
CA GLY A 79 3.46 21.70 23.64
C GLY A 79 3.31 20.31 24.26
N ARG A 80 4.39 19.50 24.31
CA ARG A 80 4.36 18.08 24.70
C ARG A 80 3.24 17.32 23.97
N GLY A 81 3.18 17.49 22.66
CA GLY A 81 2.20 16.86 21.78
C GLY A 81 2.54 15.42 21.42
N VAL A 82 1.91 14.94 20.36
CA VAL A 82 2.08 13.58 19.84
C VAL A 82 2.39 13.59 18.34
N VAL A 83 2.84 12.46 17.80
CA VAL A 83 3.01 12.30 16.34
C VAL A 83 2.12 11.21 15.79
N VAL A 84 1.65 11.39 14.56
CA VAL A 84 0.99 10.34 13.78
C VAL A 84 1.97 9.89 12.72
N THR A 85 2.29 8.60 12.67
CA THR A 85 3.29 8.09 11.75
C THR A 85 2.67 7.31 10.60
N ALA A 86 3.35 7.34 9.47
CA ALA A 86 3.23 6.33 8.43
C ALA A 86 4.64 6.05 7.90
N GLY A 87 4.86 4.96 7.19
CA GLY A 87 6.16 4.69 6.61
C GLY A 87 6.09 3.83 5.36
N GLN A 88 7.15 3.89 4.57
CA GLN A 88 7.31 3.02 3.41
C GLN A 88 8.80 2.84 3.07
N GLN A 89 9.13 1.67 2.51
CA GLN A 89 10.41 1.41 1.88
C GLN A 89 10.64 2.33 0.68
N PRO A 90 11.90 2.68 0.37
CA PRO A 90 12.23 3.40 -0.84
C PRO A 90 11.68 2.66 -2.07
N GLY A 91 11.03 3.41 -2.95
CA GLY A 91 10.71 2.99 -4.30
C GLY A 91 11.26 4.04 -5.27
N LEU A 92 11.63 3.62 -6.48
CA LEU A 92 12.18 4.53 -7.49
C LEU A 92 11.22 5.72 -7.72
N PHE A 93 11.75 6.94 -7.67
CA PHE A 93 10.98 8.19 -7.75
C PHE A 93 9.80 8.28 -6.77
N GLY A 94 9.99 7.85 -5.52
CA GLY A 94 8.96 7.89 -4.47
C GLY A 94 8.04 6.67 -4.41
N GLY A 95 8.13 5.78 -5.41
CA GLY A 95 7.37 4.54 -5.46
C GLY A 95 5.87 4.72 -5.77
N PRO A 96 5.03 3.73 -5.41
CA PRO A 96 3.62 3.71 -5.80
C PRO A 96 2.76 4.71 -5.02
N GLY A 97 1.56 4.99 -5.55
CA GLY A 97 0.63 5.99 -5.03
C GLY A 97 0.27 5.84 -3.54
N TYR A 98 0.27 4.63 -2.99
CA TYR A 98 -0.03 4.44 -1.57
C TYR A 98 0.98 5.11 -0.64
N THR A 99 2.20 5.41 -1.08
CA THR A 99 3.19 6.19 -0.31
C THR A 99 2.60 7.56 0.05
N TRP A 100 1.98 8.22 -0.93
CA TRP A 100 1.31 9.50 -0.73
C TRP A 100 0.04 9.36 0.11
N LEU A 101 -0.77 8.32 -0.14
CA LEU A 101 -2.00 8.11 0.62
C LEU A 101 -1.72 7.83 2.10
N LYS A 102 -0.62 7.13 2.42
CA LYS A 102 -0.11 6.96 3.79
C LYS A 102 0.26 8.30 4.44
N ALA A 103 1.08 9.09 3.75
CA ALA A 103 1.52 10.40 4.24
C ALA A 103 0.33 11.34 4.51
N LEU A 104 -0.61 11.41 3.56
CA LEU A 104 -1.83 12.21 3.67
C LEU A 104 -2.77 11.69 4.76
N SER A 105 -2.83 10.38 4.99
CA SER A 105 -3.59 9.81 6.12
C SER A 105 -3.02 10.29 7.46
N ALA A 106 -1.69 10.23 7.62
CA ALA A 106 -1.01 10.73 8.82
C ALA A 106 -1.28 12.22 9.03
N ARG A 107 -1.15 13.00 7.95
CA ARG A 107 -1.46 14.44 7.92
C ARG A 107 -2.87 14.74 8.40
N ALA A 108 -3.86 14.06 7.83
CA ALA A 108 -5.27 14.29 8.14
C ALA A 108 -5.64 13.90 9.58
N LEU A 109 -5.10 12.79 10.08
CA LEU A 109 -5.34 12.39 11.47
C LEU A 109 -4.66 13.33 12.47
N ALA A 110 -3.44 13.79 12.17
CA ALA A 110 -2.77 14.78 13.02
C ALA A 110 -3.60 16.07 13.16
N ASP A 111 -4.10 16.61 12.05
CA ASP A 111 -5.03 17.76 12.08
C ASP A 111 -6.25 17.48 12.95
N LYS A 112 -6.86 16.32 12.76
CA LYS A 112 -8.12 16.00 13.43
C LYS A 112 -7.92 15.77 14.93
N ILE A 113 -6.81 15.16 15.34
CA ILE A 113 -6.45 15.04 16.77
C ILE A 113 -6.25 16.42 17.37
N GLU A 114 -5.48 17.29 16.72
CA GLU A 114 -5.21 18.64 17.21
C GLU A 114 -6.51 19.46 17.33
N GLN A 115 -7.36 19.42 16.29
CA GLN A 115 -8.65 20.11 16.26
C GLN A 115 -9.61 19.64 17.37
N GLU A 116 -9.73 18.34 17.60
CA GLU A 116 -10.74 17.76 18.50
C GLU A 116 -10.26 17.70 19.96
N THR A 117 -8.95 17.59 20.18
CA THR A 117 -8.39 17.36 21.52
C THR A 117 -7.68 18.59 22.09
N GLY A 118 -7.19 19.49 21.23
CA GLY A 118 -6.31 20.62 21.61
C GLY A 118 -4.85 20.21 21.84
N ILE A 119 -4.49 18.93 21.69
CA ILE A 119 -3.12 18.44 21.84
C ILE A 119 -2.38 18.64 20.50
N PRO A 120 -1.24 19.36 20.46
CA PRO A 120 -0.48 19.52 19.23
C PRO A 120 -0.11 18.17 18.62
N ALA A 121 -0.30 18.04 17.31
CA ALA A 121 0.00 16.79 16.61
C ALA A 121 0.74 17.06 15.30
N ALA A 122 1.76 16.24 15.01
CA ALA A 122 2.53 16.33 13.76
C ALA A 122 2.49 15.00 13.01
N PRO A 123 2.34 15.03 11.67
CA PRO A 123 2.52 13.85 10.85
C PRO A 123 4.00 13.61 10.53
N VAL A 124 4.43 12.38 10.72
CA VAL A 124 5.79 11.92 10.43
C VAL A 124 5.74 10.80 9.41
N PHE A 125 6.50 10.94 8.33
CA PHE A 125 6.73 9.88 7.35
C PHE A 125 8.10 9.22 7.61
N TRP A 126 8.07 7.96 8.03
CA TRP A 126 9.24 7.11 8.20
C TRP A 126 9.72 6.61 6.84
N ALA A 127 10.76 7.23 6.30
CA ALA A 127 11.43 6.75 5.09
C ALA A 127 12.35 5.59 5.47
N ALA A 128 11.96 4.35 5.16
CA ALA A 128 12.64 3.13 5.61
C ALA A 128 13.92 2.83 4.81
N THR A 129 14.88 3.76 4.83
CA THR A 129 16.20 3.67 4.19
C THR A 129 17.10 2.62 4.83
N ASP A 130 16.68 2.06 5.97
CA ASP A 130 17.29 0.94 6.71
C ASP A 130 16.89 -0.45 6.17
N ASP A 131 16.01 -0.49 5.17
CA ASP A 131 15.62 -1.70 4.48
C ASP A 131 16.66 -2.13 3.42
N GLY A 132 16.76 -3.43 3.20
CA GLY A 132 17.73 -4.04 2.27
C GLY A 132 17.12 -4.65 1.01
N ASP A 133 15.79 -4.53 0.81
CA ASP A 133 15.11 -5.11 -0.35
C ASP A 133 15.25 -4.20 -1.58
N PHE A 134 16.37 -4.36 -2.28
CA PHE A 134 16.60 -3.65 -3.54
C PHE A 134 15.57 -4.02 -4.62
N VAL A 135 14.98 -5.23 -4.59
CA VAL A 135 14.00 -5.62 -5.63
C VAL A 135 12.76 -4.76 -5.52
N GLU A 136 12.29 -4.48 -4.31
CA GLU A 136 11.18 -3.52 -4.10
C GLU A 136 11.59 -2.09 -4.48
N ALA A 137 12.81 -1.67 -4.14
CA ALA A 137 13.27 -0.29 -4.36
C ALA A 137 13.64 0.05 -5.81
N SER A 138 14.01 -0.93 -6.61
CA SER A 138 14.62 -0.76 -7.94
C SER A 138 13.66 -0.38 -9.06
N TRP A 139 12.36 -0.20 -8.77
CA TRP A 139 11.41 0.08 -9.83
C TRP A 139 10.24 0.97 -9.41
N THR A 140 9.60 1.52 -10.43
CA THR A 140 8.28 2.15 -10.34
C THR A 140 7.53 1.89 -11.64
N ALA A 141 6.21 2.10 -11.66
CA ALA A 141 5.44 2.00 -12.90
C ALA A 141 4.72 3.30 -13.24
N VAL A 142 4.54 3.54 -14.53
CA VAL A 142 3.77 4.66 -15.08
C VAL A 142 2.77 4.12 -16.10
N ALA A 143 1.60 4.74 -16.17
CA ALA A 143 0.68 4.51 -17.26
C ALA A 143 1.10 5.37 -18.45
N PHE A 144 1.23 4.76 -19.62
CA PHE A 144 1.57 5.43 -20.86
C PHE A 144 0.66 4.89 -21.97
N ASP A 145 -0.21 5.75 -22.49
CA ASP A 145 -1.27 5.36 -23.43
C ASP A 145 -2.08 4.16 -22.92
N GLU A 146 -1.97 3.02 -23.60
CA GLU A 146 -2.71 1.78 -23.35
C GLU A 146 -1.96 0.79 -22.42
N GLU A 147 -0.75 1.15 -21.99
CA GLU A 147 0.17 0.22 -21.34
C GLU A 147 0.70 0.73 -19.98
N VAL A 148 1.15 -0.22 -19.18
CA VAL A 148 1.88 0.03 -17.94
C VAL A 148 3.36 -0.20 -18.23
N ARG A 149 4.17 0.85 -18.10
CA ARG A 149 5.63 0.75 -18.24
C ARG A 149 6.29 0.68 -16.88
N ARG A 150 7.10 -0.35 -16.67
CA ARG A 150 7.92 -0.51 -15.46
C ARG A 150 9.31 0.07 -15.71
N LEU A 151 9.63 1.12 -14.99
CA LEU A 151 10.93 1.77 -15.00
C LEU A 151 11.80 1.06 -13.96
N ARG A 152 12.96 0.54 -14.36
CA ARG A 152 13.83 -0.27 -13.50
C ARG A 152 15.26 0.21 -13.52
N ILE A 153 15.94 0.09 -12.39
CA ILE A 153 17.38 0.29 -12.25
C ILE A 153 18.07 -1.03 -11.90
N GLU A 154 19.35 -1.14 -12.27
CA GLU A 154 20.17 -2.29 -11.94
C GLU A 154 20.86 -2.11 -10.59
N ARG A 155 21.20 -3.22 -9.95
CA ARG A 155 21.87 -3.19 -8.66
C ARG A 155 23.35 -2.90 -8.85
N LEU A 156 23.83 -1.80 -8.27
CA LEU A 156 25.26 -1.46 -8.24
C LEU A 156 25.98 -1.88 -6.95
N GLY A 157 25.26 -1.88 -5.82
CA GLY A 157 25.79 -2.32 -4.52
C GLY A 157 25.53 -3.79 -4.20
N PHE A 158 25.74 -4.17 -2.93
CA PHE A 158 25.63 -5.54 -2.46
C PHE A 158 24.17 -5.99 -2.26
N ASP A 159 23.93 -7.31 -2.29
CA ASP A 159 22.65 -7.87 -1.87
C ASP A 159 22.44 -7.66 -0.36
N GLY A 160 21.21 -7.31 0.03
CA GLY A 160 20.86 -7.02 1.42
C GLY A 160 21.52 -5.77 2.01
N GLN A 161 22.16 -4.94 1.18
CA GLN A 161 22.68 -3.63 1.56
C GLN A 161 21.53 -2.66 1.83
N VAL A 162 21.60 -1.90 2.93
CA VAL A 162 20.60 -0.87 3.25
C VAL A 162 20.50 0.17 2.15
N MET A 163 19.28 0.62 1.83
CA MET A 163 19.04 1.58 0.75
C MET A 163 19.77 2.91 0.98
N ALA A 164 20.00 3.33 2.22
CA ALA A 164 20.81 4.50 2.55
C ALA A 164 22.25 4.42 2.02
N ALA A 165 22.81 3.22 1.85
CA ALA A 165 24.16 2.98 1.36
C ALA A 165 24.20 2.44 -0.07
N GLN A 166 23.04 2.13 -0.66
CA GLN A 166 22.94 1.52 -1.98
C GLN A 166 23.16 2.57 -3.08
N PRO A 167 24.19 2.47 -3.93
CA PRO A 167 24.41 3.45 -5.00
C PRO A 167 23.25 3.46 -6.00
N LEU A 168 22.83 4.65 -6.43
CA LEU A 168 21.74 4.82 -7.39
C LEU A 168 22.22 4.61 -8.83
N GLY A 169 23.33 5.26 -9.21
CA GLY A 169 23.82 5.29 -10.58
C GLY A 169 23.00 6.21 -11.51
N ASP A 170 23.31 6.16 -12.81
CA ASP A 170 22.61 6.98 -13.80
C ASP A 170 21.18 6.46 -14.05
N VAL A 171 20.20 7.33 -13.78
CA VAL A 171 18.77 7.06 -13.99
C VAL A 171 18.14 8.00 -15.02
N SER A 172 18.96 8.64 -15.86
CA SER A 172 18.50 9.63 -16.86
C SER A 172 17.45 9.06 -17.79
N ARG A 173 17.58 7.79 -18.21
CA ARG A 173 16.59 7.12 -19.04
C ARG A 173 15.26 6.94 -18.30
N GLN A 174 15.29 6.41 -17.08
CA GLN A 174 14.11 6.18 -16.27
C GLN A 174 13.41 7.50 -15.96
N PHE A 175 14.17 8.57 -15.69
CA PHE A 175 13.63 9.91 -15.52
C PHE A 175 12.96 10.42 -16.79
N ALA A 176 13.56 10.24 -17.97
CA ALA A 176 12.96 10.64 -19.24
C ALA A 176 11.62 9.92 -19.49
N GLU A 177 11.52 8.63 -19.17
CA GLU A 177 10.27 7.86 -19.28
C GLU A 177 9.21 8.32 -18.25
N LEU A 178 9.61 8.65 -17.01
CA LEU A 178 8.72 9.25 -16.00
C LEU A 178 8.18 10.61 -16.48
N ALA A 179 9.06 11.47 -16.99
CA ALA A 179 8.70 12.80 -17.50
C ALA A 179 7.80 12.70 -18.75
N ALA A 180 8.09 11.78 -19.66
CA ALA A 180 7.23 11.51 -20.81
C ALA A 180 5.82 11.07 -20.39
N ALA A 181 5.71 10.24 -19.35
CA ALA A 181 4.41 9.84 -18.80
C ALA A 181 3.65 10.99 -18.13
N ALA A 182 4.33 12.08 -17.74
CA ALA A 182 3.68 13.31 -17.28
C ALA A 182 3.05 14.13 -18.42
N GLY A 183 3.52 13.96 -19.66
CA GLY A 183 3.04 14.69 -20.84
C GLY A 183 3.37 16.18 -20.77
N SER A 184 2.54 17.03 -21.41
CA SER A 184 2.62 18.50 -21.30
C SER A 184 2.11 19.01 -19.95
N ALA A 185 2.73 18.54 -18.87
CA ALA A 185 2.38 18.86 -17.50
C ALA A 185 2.63 20.35 -17.19
N PRO A 186 1.66 21.07 -16.62
CA PRO A 186 1.84 22.47 -16.23
C PRO A 186 2.71 22.64 -14.97
N HIS A 187 2.84 21.60 -14.12
CA HIS A 187 3.57 21.65 -12.85
C HIS A 187 4.90 20.89 -12.93
N LEU A 188 5.82 21.40 -13.74
CA LEU A 188 7.13 20.77 -13.96
C LEU A 188 8.00 20.77 -12.70
N GLU A 189 7.76 21.67 -11.75
CA GLU A 189 8.48 21.73 -10.46
C GLU A 189 8.45 20.39 -9.71
N ILE A 190 7.36 19.62 -9.83
CA ILE A 190 7.21 18.30 -9.21
C ILE A 190 8.22 17.31 -9.78
N LEU A 191 8.45 17.33 -11.09
CA LEU A 191 9.43 16.48 -11.75
C LEU A 191 10.85 16.98 -11.51
N GLU A 192 11.04 18.29 -11.39
CA GLU A 192 12.34 18.89 -11.08
C GLU A 192 12.84 18.49 -9.69
N HIS A 193 11.96 18.31 -8.70
CA HIS A 193 12.33 17.72 -7.42
C HIS A 193 12.88 16.29 -7.58
N ALA A 194 12.24 15.46 -8.40
CA ALA A 194 12.74 14.12 -8.69
C ALA A 194 14.07 14.15 -9.45
N ARG A 195 14.20 15.04 -10.44
CA ARG A 195 15.44 15.22 -11.22
C ARG A 195 16.62 15.62 -10.36
N ARG A 196 16.39 16.50 -9.37
CA ARG A 196 17.42 16.95 -8.44
C ARG A 196 17.83 15.84 -7.48
N ALA A 197 16.86 15.15 -6.88
CA ALA A 197 17.14 14.12 -5.88
C ALA A 197 17.79 12.86 -6.47
N TYR A 198 17.42 12.47 -7.70
CA TYR A 198 17.88 11.24 -8.34
C TYR A 198 19.02 11.51 -9.34
N HIS A 199 20.21 11.82 -8.82
CA HIS A 199 21.44 12.04 -9.58
C HIS A 199 22.48 10.90 -9.37
N PRO A 200 23.46 10.72 -10.26
CA PRO A 200 24.34 9.53 -10.27
C PRO A 200 25.10 9.24 -8.98
N GLU A 201 25.51 10.29 -8.25
CA GLU A 201 26.26 10.19 -7.00
C GLU A 201 25.39 9.92 -5.76
N ALA A 202 24.06 9.92 -5.91
CA ALA A 202 23.15 9.66 -4.81
C ALA A 202 23.11 8.17 -4.44
N THR A 203 22.64 7.88 -3.23
CA THR A 203 22.15 6.55 -2.87
C THR A 203 20.65 6.45 -3.12
N VAL A 204 20.14 5.24 -3.31
CA VAL A 204 18.70 4.98 -3.48
C VAL A 204 17.89 5.57 -2.33
N GLY A 205 18.35 5.36 -1.09
CA GLY A 205 17.72 5.90 0.12
C GLY A 205 17.87 7.43 0.22
N GLY A 206 19.03 7.98 -0.11
CA GLY A 206 19.27 9.43 -0.08
C GLY A 206 18.36 10.18 -1.06
N ALA A 207 18.29 9.72 -2.30
CA ALA A 207 17.41 10.28 -3.33
C ALA A 207 15.93 10.21 -2.92
N TYR A 208 15.52 9.09 -2.30
CA TYR A 208 14.16 8.93 -1.79
C TYR A 208 13.83 9.94 -0.69
N VAL A 209 14.70 10.10 0.31
CA VAL A 209 14.50 11.06 1.40
C VAL A 209 14.47 12.50 0.87
N GLU A 210 15.40 12.88 -0.01
CA GLU A 210 15.45 14.21 -0.59
C GLU A 210 14.16 14.54 -1.35
N LEU A 211 13.70 13.62 -2.22
CA LEU A 211 12.46 13.79 -2.96
C LEU A 211 11.26 13.92 -2.01
N LEU A 212 11.13 13.03 -1.03
CA LEU A 212 10.00 13.06 -0.12
C LEU A 212 9.99 14.34 0.74
N ARG A 213 11.15 14.82 1.20
CA ARG A 213 11.22 16.10 1.93
C ARG A 213 10.71 17.26 1.07
N ALA A 214 11.17 17.33 -0.18
CA ALA A 214 10.74 18.37 -1.12
C ALA A 214 9.22 18.36 -1.38
N LEU A 215 8.61 17.17 -1.42
CA LEU A 215 7.18 17.02 -1.69
C LEU A 215 6.30 17.19 -0.44
N PHE A 216 6.72 16.63 0.69
CA PHE A 216 5.87 16.46 1.87
C PHE A 216 6.05 17.53 2.94
N GLU A 217 7.25 18.09 3.10
CA GLU A 217 7.49 19.13 4.10
C GLU A 217 6.70 20.42 3.87
N PRO A 218 6.51 20.89 2.62
CA PRO A 218 5.60 22.02 2.34
C PRO A 218 4.16 21.75 2.79
N MET A 219 3.74 20.49 2.83
CA MET A 219 2.42 20.07 3.31
C MET A 219 2.35 19.91 4.84
N GLY A 220 3.46 20.17 5.54
CA GLY A 220 3.56 20.02 6.99
C GLY A 220 3.84 18.59 7.46
N ILE A 221 4.32 17.72 6.57
CA ILE A 221 4.67 16.32 6.87
C ILE A 221 6.18 16.19 6.96
N ALA A 222 6.67 15.89 8.16
CA ALA A 222 8.10 15.69 8.38
C ALA A 222 8.54 14.32 7.87
N VAL A 223 9.69 14.25 7.20
CA VAL A 223 10.27 12.99 6.71
C VAL A 223 11.47 12.62 7.58
N LEU A 224 11.42 11.45 8.20
CA LEU A 224 12.51 10.89 9.00
C LEU A 224 13.32 9.90 8.16
N ASP A 225 14.62 10.13 8.06
CA ASP A 225 15.56 9.15 7.49
C ASP A 225 15.85 8.03 8.52
N ALA A 226 15.27 6.85 8.30
CA ALA A 226 15.31 5.73 9.23
C ALA A 226 16.71 5.17 9.50
N TRP A 227 17.64 5.34 8.55
CA TRP A 227 19.01 4.88 8.71
C TRP A 227 19.94 5.93 9.30
N HIS A 228 19.47 7.16 9.56
CA HIS A 228 20.32 8.22 10.09
C HIS A 228 20.96 7.83 11.45
N PRO A 229 22.23 8.18 11.73
CA PRO A 229 22.89 7.88 13.01
C PRO A 229 22.03 8.18 14.25
N ALA A 230 21.42 9.35 14.31
CA ALA A 230 20.51 9.75 15.38
C ALA A 230 19.36 8.75 15.65
N VAL A 231 18.76 8.17 14.60
CA VAL A 231 17.72 7.12 14.75
C VAL A 231 18.33 5.85 15.30
N ARG A 232 19.51 5.45 14.81
CA ARG A 232 20.20 4.23 15.28
C ARG A 232 20.59 4.35 16.75
N ASP A 233 21.07 5.51 17.17
CA ASP A 233 21.44 5.79 18.55
C ASP A 233 20.22 5.75 19.47
N ALA A 234 19.11 6.40 19.07
CA ALA A 234 17.85 6.37 19.80
C ALA A 234 17.23 4.95 19.86
N ALA A 235 17.36 4.16 18.80
CA ALA A 235 16.82 2.81 18.71
C ALA A 235 17.64 1.77 19.51
N ARG A 236 18.94 2.03 19.73
CA ARG A 236 19.88 1.07 20.29
C ARG A 236 19.43 0.45 21.62
N PRO A 237 18.91 1.21 22.63
CA PRO A 237 18.45 0.61 23.88
C PRO A 237 17.39 -0.47 23.67
N THR A 238 16.40 -0.21 22.82
CA THR A 238 15.31 -1.14 22.50
C THR A 238 15.83 -2.37 21.74
N LEU A 239 16.78 -2.19 20.81
CA LEU A 239 17.39 -3.30 20.07
C LEU A 239 18.24 -4.20 20.98
N VAL A 240 19.00 -3.62 21.91
CA VAL A 240 19.78 -4.35 22.91
C VAL A 240 18.86 -5.14 23.84
N GLU A 241 17.75 -4.55 24.27
CA GLU A 241 16.77 -5.26 25.10
C GLU A 241 16.10 -6.40 24.34
N ALA A 242 15.78 -6.20 23.06
CA ALA A 242 15.28 -7.26 22.19
C ALA A 242 16.27 -8.42 22.00
N LEU A 243 17.58 -8.14 21.99
CA LEU A 243 18.61 -9.18 22.00
C LEU A 243 18.68 -9.92 23.34
N ARG A 244 18.66 -9.22 24.47
CA ARG A 244 18.66 -9.84 25.80
C ARG A 244 17.46 -10.76 26.01
N ARG A 245 16.31 -10.40 25.45
CA ARG A 245 15.05 -11.16 25.53
C ARG A 245 14.77 -11.97 24.26
N ALA A 246 15.76 -12.22 23.40
CA ALA A 246 15.55 -12.79 22.07
C ALA A 246 14.80 -14.14 22.09
N ALA A 247 15.08 -15.02 23.06
CA ALA A 247 14.39 -16.30 23.21
C ALA A 247 12.90 -16.11 23.58
N VAL A 248 12.62 -15.21 24.53
CA VAL A 248 11.25 -14.87 24.96
C VAL A 248 10.45 -14.27 23.81
N VAL A 249 11.07 -13.38 23.03
CA VAL A 249 10.45 -12.75 21.86
C VAL A 249 10.14 -13.77 20.76
N ASP A 250 11.08 -14.68 20.45
CA ASP A 250 10.84 -15.74 19.44
C ASP A 250 9.70 -16.68 19.87
N GLU A 251 9.64 -17.06 21.14
CA GLU A 251 8.54 -17.86 21.69
C GLU A 251 7.20 -17.13 21.60
N ALA A 252 7.14 -15.85 22.00
CA ALA A 252 5.92 -15.05 21.93
C ALA A 252 5.38 -14.93 20.49
N VAL A 253 6.26 -14.67 19.51
CA VAL A 253 5.90 -14.61 18.09
C VAL A 253 5.43 -15.98 17.59
N SER A 254 6.08 -17.07 18.02
CA SER A 254 5.68 -18.44 17.68
C SER A 254 4.28 -18.76 18.20
N LEU A 255 4.01 -18.51 19.49
CA LEU A 255 2.69 -18.74 20.10
C LEU A 255 1.61 -17.90 19.42
N ARG A 256 1.91 -16.63 19.11
CA ARG A 256 0.99 -15.77 18.38
C ARG A 256 0.69 -16.29 16.98
N SER A 257 1.69 -16.79 16.27
CA SER A 257 1.52 -17.34 14.92
C SER A 257 0.61 -18.58 14.94
N VAL A 258 0.79 -19.48 15.90
CA VAL A 258 -0.09 -20.64 16.12
C VAL A 258 -1.52 -20.18 16.48
N ALA A 259 -1.67 -19.14 17.30
CA ALA A 259 -2.99 -18.59 17.64
C ALA A 259 -3.71 -17.99 16.42
N ILE A 260 -2.96 -17.32 15.53
CA ILE A 260 -3.48 -16.81 14.24
C ILE A 260 -4.00 -17.96 13.38
N GLU A 261 -3.22 -19.03 13.25
CA GLU A 261 -3.60 -20.21 12.45
C GLU A 261 -4.81 -20.95 13.04
N ARG A 262 -4.85 -21.14 14.35
CA ARG A 262 -6.00 -21.76 15.05
C ARG A 262 -7.29 -20.97 14.91
N ALA A 263 -7.21 -19.64 14.73
CA ALA A 263 -8.36 -18.78 14.47
C ALA A 263 -8.82 -18.79 12.99
N GLY A 264 -8.20 -19.61 12.13
CA GLY A 264 -8.54 -19.70 10.71
C GLY A 264 -7.90 -18.63 9.83
N PHE A 265 -6.90 -17.91 10.34
CA PHE A 265 -6.14 -16.91 9.60
C PHE A 265 -4.75 -17.43 9.21
N ARG A 266 -4.01 -16.64 8.42
CA ARG A 266 -2.61 -16.92 8.08
C ARG A 266 -1.70 -15.92 8.77
N ALA A 267 -0.67 -16.38 9.45
CA ALA A 267 0.40 -15.52 9.96
C ALA A 267 1.12 -14.83 8.80
N GLN A 268 1.25 -13.51 8.86
CA GLN A 268 1.74 -12.71 7.73
C GLN A 268 3.25 -12.78 7.59
N VAL A 269 3.99 -12.77 8.72
CA VAL A 269 5.45 -12.87 8.73
C VAL A 269 5.83 -14.28 9.15
N ALA A 270 6.57 -14.97 8.27
CA ALA A 270 7.04 -16.32 8.54
C ALA A 270 8.09 -16.31 9.66
N ARG A 271 7.99 -17.27 10.58
CA ARG A 271 9.01 -17.52 11.59
C ARG A 271 10.24 -18.14 10.92
N VAL A 272 11.42 -17.64 11.24
CA VAL A 272 12.68 -18.32 10.94
C VAL A 272 13.29 -18.74 12.27
N PRO A 273 13.32 -20.05 12.58
CA PRO A 273 13.77 -20.54 13.88
C PRO A 273 15.21 -20.11 14.21
N LYS A 274 15.50 -19.97 15.51
CA LYS A 274 16.84 -19.71 16.07
C LYS A 274 17.48 -18.37 15.71
N LEU A 275 16.81 -17.50 14.96
CA LEU A 275 17.31 -16.17 14.63
C LEU A 275 16.48 -15.11 15.38
N SER A 276 17.13 -14.09 15.94
CA SER A 276 16.47 -12.98 16.66
C SER A 276 15.76 -12.02 15.69
N LEU A 277 15.01 -11.05 16.19
CA LEU A 277 14.40 -9.99 15.36
C LEU A 277 15.37 -8.82 15.05
N VAL A 278 16.65 -8.96 15.39
CA VAL A 278 17.67 -7.91 15.26
C VAL A 278 18.71 -8.33 14.22
N PHE A 279 19.11 -7.38 13.38
CA PHE A 279 20.21 -7.51 12.44
C PHE A 279 21.47 -6.84 13.00
N ARG A 280 22.63 -7.44 12.72
CA ARG A 280 23.92 -6.75 12.69
C ARG A 280 24.13 -6.21 11.28
N VAL A 281 24.65 -5.00 11.17
CA VAL A 281 24.95 -4.38 9.88
C VAL A 281 26.44 -4.15 9.74
N SER A 282 27.03 -4.67 8.66
CA SER A 282 28.46 -4.53 8.35
C SER A 282 28.80 -3.12 7.85
N GLY A 283 30.10 -2.80 7.76
CA GLY A 283 30.55 -1.48 7.29
C GLY A 283 30.10 -1.11 5.88
N ASN A 284 29.81 -2.09 5.02
CA ASN A 284 29.22 -1.89 3.70
C ASN A 284 27.67 -1.86 3.72
N GLY A 285 27.03 -1.85 4.89
CA GLY A 285 25.58 -1.72 5.02
C GLY A 285 24.79 -3.01 4.82
N VAL A 286 25.42 -4.18 4.71
CA VAL A 286 24.72 -5.46 4.55
C VAL A 286 24.15 -5.96 5.88
N LYS A 287 22.88 -6.38 5.87
CA LYS A 287 22.16 -6.85 7.06
C LYS A 287 22.31 -8.36 7.24
N GLU A 288 22.75 -8.78 8.42
CA GLU A 288 22.81 -10.19 8.82
C GLU A 288 21.99 -10.39 10.10
N ARG A 289 21.06 -11.35 10.09
CA ARG A 289 20.17 -11.59 11.22
C ARG A 289 20.91 -12.33 12.34
N ILE A 290 20.89 -11.79 13.55
CA ILE A 290 21.68 -12.32 14.67
C ILE A 290 21.04 -13.60 15.21
N PRO A 291 21.77 -14.72 15.31
CA PRO A 291 21.28 -15.94 15.97
C PRO A 291 20.96 -15.71 17.45
N ILE A 292 19.88 -16.32 17.95
CA ILE A 292 19.46 -16.21 19.36
C ILE A 292 20.57 -16.67 20.30
N ALA A 293 21.31 -17.72 19.92
CA ALA A 293 22.43 -18.24 20.69
C ALA A 293 23.59 -17.23 20.88
N GLN A 294 23.71 -16.23 20.01
CA GLN A 294 24.73 -15.18 20.06
C GLN A 294 24.19 -13.85 20.62
N ALA A 295 22.89 -13.78 20.94
CA ALA A 295 22.23 -12.51 21.22
C ALA A 295 22.79 -11.82 22.47
N GLY A 296 23.12 -12.59 23.52
CA GLY A 296 23.73 -12.06 24.75
C GLY A 296 25.10 -11.41 24.51
N ASP A 297 25.96 -12.08 23.75
CA ASP A 297 27.31 -11.59 23.43
C ASP A 297 27.28 -10.35 22.53
N VAL A 298 26.32 -10.28 21.60
CA VAL A 298 26.14 -9.12 20.71
C VAL A 298 25.54 -7.93 21.48
N ALA A 299 24.64 -8.17 22.43
CA ALA A 299 23.98 -7.11 23.21
C ALA A 299 24.95 -6.24 24.01
N VAL A 300 26.11 -6.77 24.39
CA VAL A 300 27.13 -6.07 25.19
C VAL A 300 28.21 -5.38 24.33
N GLN A 301 28.12 -5.44 23.00
CA GLN A 301 29.10 -4.83 22.09
C GLN A 301 28.62 -3.46 21.58
N PRO A 302 29.09 -2.32 22.16
CA PRO A 302 28.63 -0.99 21.79
C PRO A 302 28.98 -0.54 20.37
N GLN A 303 30.07 -1.09 19.81
CA GLN A 303 30.57 -0.73 18.49
C GLN A 303 29.76 -1.33 17.32
N LEU A 304 28.88 -2.31 17.59
CA LEU A 304 28.09 -2.95 16.54
C LEU A 304 26.91 -2.07 16.13
N VAL A 305 26.72 -1.94 14.81
CA VAL A 305 25.54 -1.31 14.24
C VAL A 305 24.42 -2.34 14.18
N LEU A 306 23.29 -2.01 14.82
CA LEU A 306 22.12 -2.88 14.92
C LEU A 306 20.93 -2.29 14.16
N SER A 307 20.05 -3.14 13.66
CA SER A 307 18.75 -2.70 13.11
C SER A 307 17.64 -3.71 13.38
N ALA A 308 16.39 -3.25 13.29
CA ALA A 308 15.22 -4.09 13.52
C ALA A 308 14.79 -4.83 12.23
N ASN A 309 14.08 -5.94 12.42
CA ASN A 309 13.23 -6.51 11.38
C ASN A 309 11.83 -5.91 11.38
N VAL A 310 11.00 -6.34 10.42
CA VAL A 310 9.64 -5.84 10.22
C VAL A 310 8.72 -5.96 11.46
N LEU A 311 8.92 -6.95 12.33
CA LEU A 311 8.09 -7.13 13.53
C LEU A 311 8.55 -6.25 14.70
N LEU A 312 9.85 -5.99 14.80
CA LEU A 312 10.42 -5.18 15.88
C LEU A 312 10.43 -3.68 15.54
N ARG A 313 10.53 -3.31 14.25
CA ARG A 313 10.62 -1.92 13.79
C ARG A 313 9.47 -1.03 14.29
N PRO A 314 8.18 -1.43 14.25
CA PRO A 314 7.11 -0.60 14.80
C PRO A 314 7.21 -0.38 16.33
N VAL A 315 7.76 -1.35 17.06
CA VAL A 315 7.98 -1.25 18.51
C VAL A 315 9.11 -0.26 18.80
N VAL A 316 10.20 -0.33 18.03
CA VAL A 316 11.31 0.64 18.10
C VAL A 316 10.82 2.05 17.77
N GLU A 317 10.06 2.21 16.69
CA GLU A 317 9.48 3.50 16.31
C GLU A 317 8.66 4.11 17.46
N ARG A 318 7.77 3.31 18.06
CA ARG A 318 6.93 3.78 19.18
C ARG A 318 7.74 4.09 20.44
N ALA A 319 8.90 3.50 20.62
CA ALA A 319 9.79 3.77 21.75
C ALA A 319 10.57 5.08 21.60
N ILE A 320 10.90 5.48 20.36
CA ILE A 320 11.70 6.69 20.10
C ILE A 320 10.86 7.92 19.72
N LEU A 321 9.58 7.73 19.38
CA LEU A 321 8.62 8.79 19.04
C LEU A 321 7.37 8.71 19.93
N PRO A 322 6.72 9.85 20.25
CA PRO A 322 5.41 9.88 20.90
C PRO A 322 4.28 9.52 19.92
N THR A 323 4.36 8.33 19.31
CA THR A 323 3.45 7.91 18.24
C THR A 323 2.07 7.55 18.80
N VAL A 324 1.05 8.37 18.46
CA VAL A 324 -0.34 8.13 18.86
C VAL A 324 -1.05 7.14 17.93
N GLY A 325 -0.60 7.01 16.69
CA GLY A 325 -1.12 6.06 15.72
C GLY A 325 -0.19 5.89 14.51
N TYR A 326 -0.16 4.69 13.97
CA TYR A 326 0.66 4.27 12.84
C TYR A 326 -0.24 3.84 11.67
N PHE A 327 -0.12 4.49 10.52
CA PHE A 327 -0.88 4.12 9.32
C PHE A 327 -0.21 2.98 8.53
N GLY A 328 -0.86 1.82 8.54
CA GLY A 328 -0.46 0.64 7.80
C GLY A 328 -1.36 0.33 6.60
N GLY A 329 -0.78 -0.28 5.57
CA GLY A 329 -1.49 -0.99 4.52
C GLY A 329 -1.95 -2.38 4.97
N PRO A 330 -2.66 -3.13 4.12
CA PRO A 330 -3.24 -4.43 4.51
C PRO A 330 -2.25 -5.48 5.01
N GLY A 331 -1.05 -5.55 4.40
CA GLY A 331 0.00 -6.45 4.86
C GLY A 331 0.49 -6.10 6.26
N GLU A 332 0.63 -4.80 6.54
CA GLU A 332 1.07 -4.29 7.83
C GLU A 332 0.04 -4.54 8.91
N ILE A 333 -1.22 -4.21 8.64
CA ILE A 333 -2.33 -4.55 9.55
C ILE A 333 -2.34 -6.05 9.86
N SER A 334 -2.04 -6.92 8.90
CA SER A 334 -2.00 -8.36 9.14
C SER A 334 -0.85 -8.76 10.07
N TYR A 335 0.38 -8.27 9.84
CA TYR A 335 1.51 -8.62 10.69
C TYR A 335 1.50 -7.92 12.06
N PHE A 336 0.71 -6.86 12.25
CA PHE A 336 0.59 -6.19 13.54
C PHE A 336 0.02 -7.09 14.66
N ALA A 337 -0.71 -8.16 14.31
CA ALA A 337 -1.05 -9.21 15.27
C ALA A 337 0.20 -9.84 15.91
N GLN A 338 1.29 -9.97 15.15
CA GLN A 338 2.58 -10.48 15.64
C GLN A 338 3.41 -9.38 16.33
N VAL A 339 3.30 -8.13 15.88
CA VAL A 339 3.95 -6.96 16.53
C VAL A 339 3.47 -6.79 17.96
N GLY A 340 2.17 -6.98 18.22
CA GLY A 340 1.61 -6.94 19.58
C GLY A 340 2.33 -7.91 20.53
N ALA A 341 2.58 -9.15 20.09
CA ALA A 341 3.31 -10.13 20.88
C ALA A 341 4.77 -9.72 21.15
N VAL A 342 5.43 -9.03 20.20
CA VAL A 342 6.79 -8.51 20.39
C VAL A 342 6.80 -7.41 21.45
N ALA A 343 5.89 -6.44 21.37
CA ALA A 343 5.80 -5.34 22.34
C ALA A 343 5.50 -5.87 23.75
N GLU A 344 4.54 -6.78 23.89
CA GLU A 344 4.22 -7.47 25.16
C GLU A 344 5.44 -8.21 25.72
N ALA A 345 6.14 -8.98 24.87
CA ALA A 345 7.34 -9.71 25.25
C ALA A 345 8.53 -8.82 25.62
N LEU A 346 8.49 -7.53 25.32
CA LEU A 346 9.49 -6.54 25.75
C LEU A 346 9.01 -5.67 26.91
N GLY A 347 7.74 -5.79 27.33
CA GLY A 347 7.14 -4.89 28.32
C GLY A 347 6.96 -3.47 27.81
N LEU A 348 6.81 -3.29 26.49
CA LEU A 348 6.66 -1.99 25.83
C LEU A 348 5.22 -1.77 25.37
N PRO A 349 4.78 -0.50 25.23
CA PRO A 349 3.46 -0.19 24.70
C PRO A 349 3.24 -0.78 23.30
N VAL A 350 2.10 -1.43 23.09
CA VAL A 350 1.70 -1.96 21.77
C VAL A 350 1.40 -0.80 20.82
N PRO A 351 2.07 -0.69 19.66
CA PRO A 351 1.78 0.38 18.71
C PRO A 351 0.36 0.25 18.11
N LEU A 352 -0.36 1.36 18.03
CA LEU A 352 -1.71 1.41 17.44
C LEU A 352 -1.63 1.49 15.92
N VAL A 353 -1.96 0.40 15.21
CA VAL A 353 -2.10 0.42 13.74
C VAL A 353 -3.48 0.90 13.32
N LEU A 354 -3.50 1.75 12.29
CA LEU A 354 -4.70 2.28 11.65
C LEU A 354 -4.67 1.95 10.16
N PRO A 355 -5.81 1.64 9.53
CA PRO A 355 -5.87 1.49 8.09
C PRO A 355 -5.62 2.84 7.42
N ARG A 356 -4.62 2.90 6.55
CA ARG A 356 -4.45 4.09 5.68
C ARG A 356 -5.68 4.29 4.80
N TRP A 357 -5.89 5.53 4.39
CA TRP A 357 -6.83 5.84 3.33
C TRP A 357 -6.39 5.16 2.02
N SER A 358 -7.38 4.73 1.23
CA SER A 358 -7.19 4.10 -0.08
C SER A 358 -8.06 4.81 -1.10
N ALA A 359 -7.49 5.10 -2.27
CA ALA A 359 -8.18 5.85 -3.30
C ALA A 359 -7.61 5.59 -4.70
N THR A 360 -8.45 5.80 -5.71
CA THR A 360 -8.09 5.83 -7.12
C THR A 360 -8.35 7.23 -7.69
N ILE A 361 -7.38 7.74 -8.46
CA ILE A 361 -7.46 9.02 -9.15
C ILE A 361 -7.96 8.77 -10.57
N VAL A 362 -9.10 9.37 -10.91
CA VAL A 362 -9.72 9.29 -12.24
C VAL A 362 -9.53 10.62 -12.94
N GLU A 363 -8.61 10.67 -13.91
CA GLU A 363 -8.37 11.86 -14.71
C GLU A 363 -9.56 12.15 -15.64
N PRO A 364 -9.84 13.42 -15.99
CA PRO A 364 -10.96 13.77 -16.86
C PRO A 364 -10.92 13.08 -18.23
N VAL A 365 -9.72 12.81 -18.77
CA VAL A 365 -9.56 12.09 -20.03
C VAL A 365 -10.01 10.63 -19.91
N ILE A 366 -9.67 9.98 -18.80
CA ILE A 366 -10.06 8.61 -18.49
C ILE A 366 -11.57 8.52 -18.20
N ASP A 367 -12.13 9.52 -17.51
CA ASP A 367 -13.57 9.58 -17.24
C ASP A 367 -14.38 9.77 -18.54
N ARG A 368 -13.88 10.56 -19.50
CA ARG A 368 -14.48 10.65 -20.84
C ARG A 368 -14.41 9.34 -21.61
N MET A 369 -13.29 8.60 -21.51
CA MET A 369 -13.16 7.26 -22.12
C MET A 369 -14.17 6.28 -21.52
N LEU A 370 -14.33 6.26 -20.19
CA LEU A 370 -15.39 5.50 -19.51
C LEU A 370 -16.78 5.86 -20.05
N GLY A 371 -17.06 7.16 -20.21
CA GLY A 371 -18.31 7.65 -20.80
C GLY A 371 -18.56 7.15 -22.21
N ARG A 372 -17.55 7.19 -23.11
CA ARG A 372 -17.66 6.64 -24.47
C ARG A 372 -17.95 5.14 -24.46
N LEU A 373 -17.29 4.40 -23.56
CA LEU A 373 -17.51 2.97 -23.37
C LEU A 373 -18.87 2.65 -22.73
N GLY A 374 -19.56 3.61 -22.13
CA GLY A 374 -20.79 3.39 -21.37
C GLY A 374 -20.53 2.61 -20.07
N MET A 375 -19.39 2.88 -19.44
CA MET A 375 -18.92 2.18 -18.24
C MET A 375 -18.72 3.15 -17.09
N THR A 376 -18.78 2.59 -15.88
CA THR A 376 -18.35 3.25 -14.65
C THR A 376 -17.01 2.66 -14.19
N PHE A 377 -16.37 3.30 -13.20
CA PHE A 377 -15.14 2.76 -12.60
C PHE A 377 -15.33 1.34 -12.05
N ASP A 378 -16.49 1.03 -11.46
CA ASP A 378 -16.74 -0.30 -10.88
C ASP A 378 -16.79 -1.42 -11.93
N ASP A 379 -17.08 -1.08 -13.19
CA ASP A 379 -17.10 -2.05 -14.30
C ASP A 379 -15.69 -2.47 -14.76
N ILE A 380 -14.66 -1.73 -14.36
CA ILE A 380 -13.26 -1.99 -14.72
C ILE A 380 -12.59 -2.91 -13.69
N LYS A 381 -13.10 -2.98 -12.46
CA LYS A 381 -12.49 -3.74 -11.37
C LYS A 381 -12.48 -5.25 -11.63
N PRO A 382 -13.58 -5.89 -12.08
CA PRO A 382 -13.58 -7.32 -12.31
C PRO A 382 -12.84 -7.70 -13.60
N PRO A 383 -12.02 -8.75 -13.58
CA PRO A 383 -11.41 -9.27 -14.80
C PRO A 383 -12.47 -9.63 -15.85
N HIS A 384 -12.21 -9.30 -17.11
CA HIS A 384 -13.03 -9.65 -18.27
C HIS A 384 -14.43 -9.02 -18.35
N GLN A 385 -14.94 -8.35 -17.32
CA GLN A 385 -16.27 -7.74 -17.35
C GLN A 385 -16.36 -6.61 -18.36
N ALA A 386 -15.34 -5.75 -18.39
CA ALA A 386 -15.26 -4.64 -19.33
C ALA A 386 -15.26 -5.11 -20.79
N GLU A 387 -14.42 -6.09 -21.17
CA GLU A 387 -14.37 -6.64 -22.53
C GLU A 387 -15.70 -7.32 -22.90
N ARG A 388 -16.35 -8.01 -21.95
CA ARG A 388 -17.69 -8.57 -22.19
C ARG A 388 -18.68 -7.47 -22.54
N ARG A 389 -18.69 -6.36 -21.80
CA ARG A 389 -19.57 -5.21 -22.08
C ARG A 389 -19.27 -4.57 -23.43
N VAL A 390 -18.00 -4.35 -23.78
CA VAL A 390 -17.64 -3.85 -25.13
C VAL A 390 -18.16 -4.79 -26.20
N GLY A 391 -17.89 -6.10 -26.05
CA GLY A 391 -18.31 -7.11 -27.02
C GLY A 391 -19.83 -7.24 -27.12
N ASP A 392 -20.55 -7.12 -26.01
CA ASP A 392 -22.01 -7.17 -25.98
C ASP A 392 -22.64 -5.95 -26.64
N ARG A 393 -22.08 -4.76 -26.43
CA ARG A 393 -22.57 -3.52 -27.04
C ARG A 393 -22.32 -3.49 -28.55
N ALA A 394 -21.17 -4.01 -28.99
CA ALA A 394 -20.80 -4.04 -30.40
C ALA A 394 -21.41 -5.21 -31.18
N MET A 395 -21.93 -6.23 -30.48
CA MET A 395 -22.61 -7.36 -31.12
C MET A 395 -23.95 -6.90 -31.71
N PRO A 396 -24.19 -7.07 -33.03
CA PRO A 396 -25.46 -6.70 -33.63
C PRO A 396 -26.64 -7.45 -32.98
N PRO A 397 -27.78 -6.78 -32.68
CA PRO A 397 -28.92 -7.41 -32.03
C PRO A 397 -29.38 -8.69 -32.74
N PHE A 398 -29.41 -8.68 -34.07
CA PHE A 398 -29.85 -9.84 -34.85
C PHE A 398 -28.98 -11.08 -34.63
N ILE A 399 -27.67 -10.94 -34.37
CA ILE A 399 -26.78 -12.08 -34.08
C ILE A 399 -27.13 -12.68 -32.72
N ARG A 400 -27.35 -11.82 -31.72
CA ARG A 400 -27.77 -12.23 -30.38
C ARG A 400 -29.12 -12.95 -30.44
N ASP A 401 -30.09 -12.35 -31.11
CA ASP A 401 -31.44 -12.90 -31.28
C ASP A 401 -31.40 -14.25 -32.01
N THR A 402 -30.53 -14.39 -33.02
CA THR A 402 -30.35 -15.65 -33.77
C THR A 402 -29.75 -16.75 -32.88
N LEU A 403 -28.75 -16.42 -32.05
CA LEU A 403 -28.17 -17.38 -31.11
C LEU A 403 -29.17 -17.82 -30.04
N ASP A 404 -30.01 -16.90 -29.57
CA ASP A 404 -31.04 -17.20 -28.58
C ASP A 404 -32.23 -17.96 -29.19
N ALA A 405 -32.59 -17.69 -30.44
CA ALA A 405 -33.52 -18.52 -31.21
C ALA A 405 -32.96 -19.95 -31.37
N LEU A 406 -31.68 -20.08 -31.73
CA LEU A 406 -31.02 -21.39 -31.88
C LEU A 406 -31.03 -22.20 -30.58
N ARG A 407 -30.81 -21.56 -29.43
CA ARG A 407 -30.92 -22.21 -28.10
C ARG A 407 -32.33 -22.74 -27.85
N ARG A 408 -33.34 -21.92 -28.12
CA ARG A 408 -34.76 -22.29 -27.96
C ARG A 408 -35.15 -23.44 -28.89
N ASP A 409 -34.69 -23.43 -30.13
CA ASP A 409 -34.96 -24.49 -31.10
C ASP A 409 -34.32 -25.81 -30.69
N VAL A 410 -33.07 -25.79 -30.20
CA VAL A 410 -32.42 -26.98 -29.64
C VAL A 410 -33.22 -27.54 -28.46
N ASP A 411 -33.66 -26.66 -27.54
CA ASP A 411 -34.45 -27.10 -26.39
C ASP A 411 -35.79 -27.71 -26.80
N ALA A 412 -36.50 -27.06 -27.73
CA ALA A 412 -37.79 -27.52 -28.23
C ALA A 412 -37.67 -28.88 -28.95
N LYS A 413 -36.64 -29.07 -29.80
CA LYS A 413 -36.43 -30.32 -30.53
C LYS A 413 -36.01 -31.47 -29.62
N LEU A 414 -35.19 -31.22 -28.61
CA LEU A 414 -34.82 -32.24 -27.62
C LEU A 414 -36.00 -32.63 -26.71
N ASN A 415 -36.86 -31.67 -26.34
CA ASN A 415 -38.09 -31.96 -25.61
C ASN A 415 -39.04 -32.81 -26.45
N ALA A 416 -39.30 -32.42 -27.71
CA ALA A 416 -40.12 -33.21 -28.62
C ALA A 416 -39.57 -34.64 -28.80
N LEU A 417 -38.25 -34.80 -28.89
CA LEU A 417 -37.59 -36.11 -28.99
C LEU A 417 -37.77 -36.94 -27.70
N ARG A 418 -37.67 -36.32 -26.52
CA ARG A 418 -37.94 -36.98 -25.24
C ARG A 418 -39.39 -37.45 -25.16
N ASP A 419 -40.34 -36.56 -25.45
CA ASP A 419 -41.76 -36.83 -25.35
C ASP A 419 -42.19 -37.93 -26.37
N SER A 420 -41.53 -37.99 -27.53
CA SER A 420 -41.70 -39.07 -28.52
C SER A 420 -41.10 -40.41 -28.07
N ALA A 421 -40.06 -40.38 -27.22
CA ALA A 421 -39.32 -41.56 -26.77
C ALA A 421 -39.91 -42.22 -25.51
N GLU A 422 -40.74 -41.51 -24.73
CA GLU A 422 -41.43 -42.05 -23.55
C GLU A 422 -42.34 -43.24 -23.89
N GLY A 423 -42.83 -43.34 -25.13
CA GLY A 423 -43.61 -44.49 -25.62
C GLY A 423 -42.78 -45.71 -26.07
N ALA A 424 -41.46 -45.58 -26.21
CA ALA A 424 -40.61 -46.61 -26.84
C ALA A 424 -39.52 -47.21 -25.92
N ALA A 425 -39.31 -46.68 -24.71
CA ALA A 425 -38.34 -47.15 -23.72
C ALA A 425 -36.90 -47.42 -24.24
N MET A 426 -36.47 -46.76 -25.33
CA MET A 426 -35.18 -47.07 -25.99
C MET A 426 -34.00 -46.20 -25.54
N VAL A 427 -34.23 -45.04 -24.91
CA VAL A 427 -33.14 -44.10 -24.52
C VAL A 427 -33.39 -43.54 -23.13
N HIS A 428 -32.39 -43.64 -22.24
CA HIS A 428 -32.46 -43.08 -20.89
C HIS A 428 -32.46 -41.54 -20.94
N ALA A 429 -33.27 -40.90 -20.07
CA ALA A 429 -33.41 -39.44 -20.04
C ALA A 429 -32.08 -38.70 -19.87
N SER A 430 -31.13 -39.29 -19.15
CA SER A 430 -29.78 -38.74 -18.95
C SER A 430 -28.99 -38.59 -20.25
N THR A 431 -29.25 -39.40 -21.28
CA THR A 431 -28.56 -39.31 -22.58
C THR A 431 -29.01 -38.07 -23.35
N LEU A 432 -30.31 -37.77 -23.34
CA LEU A 432 -30.86 -36.56 -23.95
C LEU A 432 -30.40 -35.30 -23.22
N GLU A 433 -30.31 -35.36 -21.88
CA GLU A 433 -29.81 -34.24 -21.09
C GLU A 433 -28.31 -34.01 -21.31
N GLY A 434 -27.52 -35.08 -21.45
CA GLY A 434 -26.12 -35.01 -21.85
C GLY A 434 -25.93 -34.37 -23.23
N ALA A 435 -26.75 -34.74 -24.21
CA ALA A 435 -26.76 -34.14 -25.54
C ALA A 435 -27.16 -32.65 -25.49
N ARG A 436 -28.17 -32.30 -24.67
CA ARG A 436 -28.58 -30.90 -24.44
C ARG A 436 -27.42 -30.07 -23.95
N HIS A 437 -26.72 -30.53 -22.92
CA HIS A 437 -25.55 -29.86 -22.39
C HIS A 437 -24.45 -29.68 -23.45
N GLN A 438 -24.14 -30.70 -24.24
CA GLN A 438 -23.11 -30.60 -25.29
C GLN A 438 -23.49 -29.61 -26.40
N LEU A 439 -24.75 -29.60 -26.85
CA LEU A 439 -25.21 -28.69 -27.90
C LEU A 439 -25.21 -27.24 -27.42
N LYS A 440 -25.75 -26.98 -26.21
CA LYS A 440 -25.70 -25.65 -25.60
C LYS A 440 -24.27 -25.16 -25.42
N PHE A 441 -23.39 -26.03 -24.94
CA PHE A 441 -21.97 -25.71 -24.81
C PHE A 441 -21.32 -25.32 -26.15
N ARG A 442 -21.69 -25.98 -27.26
CA ARG A 442 -21.19 -25.61 -28.60
C ARG A 442 -21.72 -24.26 -29.06
N ILE A 443 -22.99 -23.95 -28.80
CA ILE A 443 -23.57 -22.62 -29.08
C ILE A 443 -22.86 -21.54 -28.27
N ASP A 444 -22.61 -21.77 -26.99
CA ASP A 444 -21.89 -20.83 -26.13
C ASP A 444 -20.45 -20.60 -26.62
N ARG A 445 -19.79 -21.65 -27.13
CA ARG A 445 -18.46 -21.53 -27.74
C ARG A 445 -18.51 -20.70 -29.03
N LEU A 446 -19.55 -20.84 -29.83
CA LEU A 446 -19.75 -20.04 -31.05
C LEU A 446 -19.99 -18.56 -30.69
N GLU A 447 -20.86 -18.27 -29.72
CA GLU A 447 -21.10 -16.91 -29.24
C GLU A 447 -19.80 -16.27 -28.73
N ARG A 448 -18.99 -17.00 -27.95
CA ARG A 448 -17.68 -16.51 -27.49
C ARG A 448 -16.77 -16.15 -28.66
N ARG A 449 -16.70 -16.99 -29.71
CA ARG A 449 -15.90 -16.68 -30.91
C ARG A 449 -16.40 -15.44 -31.62
N TYR A 450 -17.72 -15.28 -31.78
CA TYR A 450 -18.31 -14.10 -32.39
C TYR A 450 -17.97 -12.84 -31.59
N ARG A 451 -18.12 -12.89 -30.27
CA ARG A 451 -17.75 -11.80 -29.35
C ARG A 451 -16.27 -11.43 -29.49
N THR A 452 -15.37 -12.41 -29.53
CA THR A 452 -13.94 -12.16 -29.76
C THR A 452 -13.67 -11.51 -31.11
N SER A 453 -14.35 -11.93 -32.19
CA SER A 453 -14.19 -11.31 -33.51
C SER A 453 -14.70 -9.88 -33.56
N VAL A 454 -15.84 -9.60 -32.93
CA VAL A 454 -16.39 -8.24 -32.80
C VAL A 454 -15.44 -7.35 -32.02
N LEU A 455 -14.91 -7.82 -30.89
CA LEU A 455 -13.91 -7.09 -30.10
C LEU A 455 -12.66 -6.73 -30.92
N LYS A 456 -12.21 -7.61 -31.81
CA LYS A 456 -11.07 -7.33 -32.71
C LYS A 456 -11.38 -6.26 -33.75
N ALA A 457 -12.65 -6.11 -34.16
CA ALA A 457 -13.07 -5.06 -35.09
C ALA A 457 -13.23 -3.70 -34.38
N GLU A 458 -13.58 -3.72 -33.10
CA GLU A 458 -13.76 -2.53 -32.24
C GLU A 458 -12.43 -1.92 -31.74
N THR A 459 -11.51 -1.62 -32.65
CA THR A 459 -10.17 -1.13 -32.30
C THR A 459 -10.22 0.10 -31.39
N ALA A 460 -11.05 1.09 -31.68
CA ALA A 460 -11.12 2.33 -30.87
C ALA A 460 -11.60 2.07 -29.44
N ALA A 461 -12.65 1.26 -29.26
CA ALA A 461 -13.16 0.91 -27.93
C ALA A 461 -12.15 0.06 -27.15
N MET A 462 -11.41 -0.82 -27.82
CA MET A 462 -10.36 -1.61 -27.19
C MET A 462 -9.16 -0.75 -26.77
N ARG A 463 -8.79 0.28 -27.55
CA ARG A 463 -7.76 1.26 -27.16
C ARG A 463 -8.17 2.09 -25.95
N ASP A 464 -9.40 2.60 -25.96
CA ASP A 464 -9.98 3.31 -24.81
C ASP A 464 -9.97 2.41 -23.57
N LEU A 465 -10.37 1.14 -23.71
CA LEU A 465 -10.37 0.17 -22.61
C LEU A 465 -8.94 -0.13 -22.11
N GLY A 466 -7.96 -0.27 -23.01
CA GLY A 466 -6.56 -0.42 -22.66
C GLY A 466 -6.06 0.75 -21.82
N SER A 467 -6.33 1.98 -22.27
CA SER A 467 -5.96 3.21 -21.56
C SER A 467 -6.62 3.32 -20.19
N VAL A 468 -7.93 3.03 -20.11
CA VAL A 468 -8.68 3.02 -18.85
C VAL A 468 -8.10 1.99 -17.87
N ARG A 469 -7.71 0.81 -18.34
CA ARG A 469 -7.10 -0.21 -17.48
C ARG A 469 -5.71 0.16 -17.02
N ALA A 470 -4.84 0.62 -17.93
CA ALA A 470 -3.51 1.07 -17.57
C ALA A 470 -3.57 2.18 -16.50
N ALA A 471 -4.55 3.09 -16.61
CA ALA A 471 -4.73 4.16 -15.64
C ALA A 471 -5.37 3.71 -14.32
N LEU A 472 -6.44 2.91 -14.32
CA LEU A 472 -7.27 2.67 -13.13
C LEU A 472 -7.02 1.31 -12.46
N MET A 473 -6.73 0.28 -13.25
CA MET A 473 -6.49 -1.10 -12.79
C MET A 473 -5.24 -1.70 -13.46
N PRO A 474 -4.08 -1.03 -13.36
CA PRO A 474 -2.84 -1.46 -14.00
C PRO A 474 -2.51 -2.90 -13.60
N GLU A 475 -2.25 -3.75 -14.60
CA GLU A 475 -1.97 -5.18 -14.39
C GLU A 475 -3.07 -5.95 -13.63
N GLY A 476 -4.31 -5.42 -13.61
CA GLY A 476 -5.42 -5.97 -12.83
C GLY A 476 -5.35 -5.67 -11.33
N ILE A 477 -4.44 -4.81 -10.90
CA ILE A 477 -4.23 -4.40 -9.51
C ILE A 477 -4.66 -2.93 -9.36
N ARG A 478 -5.03 -2.52 -8.15
CA ARG A 478 -5.41 -1.14 -7.85
C ARG A 478 -4.30 -0.15 -8.21
N GLN A 479 -4.69 0.99 -8.79
CA GLN A 479 -3.82 2.09 -9.20
C GLN A 479 -2.77 2.47 -8.14
N GLU A 480 -3.23 2.72 -6.90
CA GLU A 480 -2.38 3.13 -5.78
C GLU A 480 -1.25 2.13 -5.42
N ARG A 481 -1.30 0.89 -5.89
CA ARG A 481 -0.28 -0.14 -5.62
C ARG A 481 0.75 -0.29 -6.73
N VAL A 482 0.53 0.31 -7.89
CA VAL A 482 1.36 0.10 -9.07
C VAL A 482 1.89 1.42 -9.60
N LEU A 483 1.00 2.38 -9.87
CA LEU A 483 1.41 3.62 -10.53
C LEU A 483 2.13 4.56 -9.58
N ASN A 484 3.17 5.19 -10.11
CA ASN A 484 3.81 6.36 -9.54
C ASN A 484 2.83 7.55 -9.62
N PRO A 485 2.62 8.31 -8.53
CA PRO A 485 1.72 9.45 -8.53
C PRO A 485 2.35 10.72 -9.15
N LEU A 486 3.67 10.81 -9.32
CA LEU A 486 4.32 12.05 -9.80
C LEU A 486 3.79 12.53 -11.15
N PRO A 487 3.57 11.68 -12.18
CA PRO A 487 2.96 12.13 -13.42
C PRO A 487 1.58 12.76 -13.23
N LEU A 488 0.75 12.20 -12.32
CA LEU A 488 -0.58 12.74 -12.02
C LEU A 488 -0.49 14.06 -11.27
N VAL A 489 0.41 14.17 -10.29
CA VAL A 489 0.63 15.41 -9.53
C VAL A 489 1.22 16.50 -10.41
N ALA A 490 2.15 16.17 -11.33
CA ALA A 490 2.69 17.12 -12.30
C ALA A 490 1.63 17.63 -13.29
N ARG A 491 0.66 16.78 -13.68
CA ARG A 491 -0.43 17.19 -14.57
C ARG A 491 -1.46 18.10 -13.91
N HIS A 492 -1.79 17.84 -12.65
CA HIS A 492 -2.98 18.43 -11.99
C HIS A 492 -2.67 19.31 -10.78
N GLY A 493 -1.43 19.29 -10.28
CA GLY A 493 -0.93 20.17 -9.24
C GLY A 493 -1.80 20.23 -7.99
N GLU A 494 -1.96 21.45 -7.47
CA GLU A 494 -2.66 21.71 -6.20
C GLU A 494 -4.12 21.26 -6.23
N THR A 495 -4.79 21.29 -7.39
CA THR A 495 -6.20 20.87 -7.49
C THR A 495 -6.39 19.39 -7.15
N LEU A 496 -5.44 18.54 -7.58
CA LEU A 496 -5.42 17.13 -7.19
C LEU A 496 -5.04 16.97 -5.71
N LEU A 497 -4.08 17.75 -5.22
CA LEU A 497 -3.64 17.70 -3.82
C LEU A 497 -4.77 18.09 -2.85
N GLU A 498 -5.55 19.11 -3.17
CA GLU A 498 -6.75 19.50 -2.40
C GLU A 498 -7.77 18.37 -2.34
N SER A 499 -8.07 17.74 -3.50
CA SER A 499 -8.99 16.60 -3.57
C SER A 499 -8.50 15.41 -2.75
N LEU A 500 -7.19 15.15 -2.78
CA LEU A 500 -6.56 14.10 -1.98
C LEU A 500 -6.62 14.42 -0.47
N ARG A 501 -6.33 15.66 -0.06
CA ARG A 501 -6.43 16.11 1.34
C ARG A 501 -7.86 16.03 1.86
N ALA A 502 -8.86 16.43 1.06
CA ALA A 502 -10.27 16.34 1.43
C ALA A 502 -10.70 14.88 1.67
N GLY A 503 -10.30 13.96 0.80
CA GLY A 503 -10.58 12.54 0.97
C GLY A 503 -9.90 11.93 2.22
N ALA A 504 -8.64 12.28 2.46
CA ALA A 504 -7.92 11.87 3.67
C ALA A 504 -8.55 12.45 4.95
N ALA A 505 -9.03 13.69 4.92
CA ALA A 505 -9.73 14.32 6.05
C ALA A 505 -11.06 13.61 6.38
N ALA A 506 -11.84 13.23 5.35
CA ALA A 506 -13.04 12.43 5.54
C ALA A 506 -12.74 11.06 6.17
N HIS A 507 -11.66 10.41 5.74
CA HIS A 507 -11.18 9.15 6.35
C HIS A 507 -10.77 9.34 7.81
N ALA A 508 -10.00 10.40 8.13
CA ALA A 508 -9.61 10.70 9.50
C ALA A 508 -10.81 10.99 10.42
N ALA A 509 -11.83 11.68 9.91
CA ALA A 509 -13.06 11.93 10.65
C ALA A 509 -13.78 10.63 11.03
N GLN A 510 -13.81 9.62 10.15
CA GLN A 510 -14.38 8.30 10.45
C GLN A 510 -13.59 7.54 11.52
N LEU A 511 -12.26 7.69 11.56
CA LEU A 511 -11.41 7.06 12.58
C LEU A 511 -11.65 7.64 13.98
N ILE A 512 -11.98 8.94 14.07
CA ILE A 512 -12.24 9.61 15.35
C ILE A 512 -13.71 9.52 15.76
N GLY A 513 -14.64 9.82 14.87
CA GLY A 513 -16.07 9.92 15.18
C GLY A 513 -16.73 8.60 15.60
N GLY A 514 -16.11 7.46 15.27
CA GLY A 514 -16.77 6.16 15.34
C GLY A 514 -17.70 5.99 14.15
N ALA A 515 -17.53 4.88 13.42
CA ALA A 515 -18.53 4.42 12.45
C ALA A 515 -19.70 3.77 13.19
#